data_AF-A0A8S0Y9M9-F1
#
_entry.id   AF-A0A8S0Y9M9-F1
#
_cell.length_a   1.000
_cell.length_b   1.000
_cell.length_c   1.000
_cell.angle_alpha   90.00
_cell.angle_beta   90.00
_cell.angle_gamma   90.00
#
_symmetry.space_group_name_H-M   'P 1'
#
loop_
_entity.id
_entity.type
_entity.pdbx_description
1 polymer ?
#
loop_
_entity_poly.entity_id
_entity_poly.type
_entity_poly.pdbx_seq_one_letter_code
_entity_poly.pdbx_strand_id
1 'polypeptide(L)'
;MTCFIWFMKMGADTTVSELMLPAYAQHKPACLGKAAITRTDLSGSLFGNAYQRFYLSLSIDKSALQQGRLNQSRALIVFNDESALEESDLKQWQALLRFMNLFQFQPYSSFLTVKGMAEQVYADLTVSHPPPVMASSQWDLLLADAIGDESAIITRLSGLALPIPQCGFELNNELGEIVAEAFLAWPDLKIVIIFDEFEDDSATFTQAGWNVFLNSGLEKDIQSLLNAFA
;
A
#
# COMPACT_ATOMS: atom_id res chain seq x y z
N MET A 1 22.62 15.84 -5.22
CA MET A 1 21.85 16.25 -6.42
C MET A 1 20.40 16.39 -5.99
N THR A 2 19.97 17.62 -5.75
CA THR A 2 18.72 17.98 -5.07
C THR A 2 17.57 17.95 -6.06
N CYS A 3 16.61 17.03 -5.86
CA CYS A 3 15.41 16.90 -6.68
C CYS A 3 14.43 18.03 -6.35
N PHE A 4 14.71 19.25 -6.82
CA PHE A 4 13.76 20.36 -6.80
C PHE A 4 12.83 20.21 -8.00
N ILE A 5 11.72 19.49 -7.80
CA ILE A 5 10.58 19.57 -8.72
C ILE A 5 10.11 21.03 -8.68
N TRP A 6 10.23 21.70 -9.82
CA TRP A 6 9.84 23.09 -10.00
C TRP A 6 8.34 23.28 -9.73
N PHE A 7 8.00 23.79 -8.54
CA PHE A 7 6.64 24.24 -8.19
C PHE A 7 6.23 25.55 -8.92
N MET A 8 7.11 26.17 -9.71
CA MET A 8 6.86 27.48 -10.33
C MET A 8 5.88 27.47 -11.51
N LYS A 9 5.39 26.30 -11.95
CA LYS A 9 4.52 26.18 -13.12
C LYS A 9 3.08 25.71 -12.84
N MET A 10 2.66 25.64 -11.56
CA MET A 10 1.24 25.55 -11.26
C MET A 10 0.66 26.96 -11.26
N GLY A 11 -0.38 27.20 -12.05
CA GLY A 11 -1.04 28.50 -12.17
C GLY A 11 -1.57 29.06 -10.84
N ALA A 12 -2.06 30.30 -10.90
CA ALA A 12 -2.75 30.96 -9.78
C ALA A 12 -3.93 30.09 -9.26
N ASP A 13 -4.44 30.41 -8.07
CA ASP A 13 -5.49 29.67 -7.33
C ASP A 13 -6.72 29.33 -8.19
N THR A 14 -6.65 28.30 -9.03
CA THR A 14 -7.84 27.69 -9.61
C THR A 14 -8.43 26.84 -8.52
N THR A 15 -9.50 27.33 -7.90
CA THR A 15 -10.27 26.51 -6.97
C THR A 15 -10.71 25.27 -7.71
N VAL A 16 -10.63 24.13 -7.03
CA VAL A 16 -11.18 22.82 -7.44
C VAL A 16 -12.68 22.87 -7.79
N SER A 17 -13.31 24.04 -7.63
CA SER A 17 -14.69 24.35 -7.93
C SER A 17 -15.09 24.21 -9.40
N GLU A 18 -14.16 24.16 -10.35
CA GLU A 18 -14.52 23.90 -11.76
C GLU A 18 -14.90 22.43 -12.03
N LEU A 19 -14.46 21.49 -11.19
CA LEU A 19 -14.76 20.07 -11.35
C LEU A 19 -16.10 19.62 -10.73
N MET A 20 -16.86 20.52 -10.08
CA MET A 20 -18.14 20.21 -9.40
C MET A 20 -18.11 18.85 -8.68
N LEU A 21 -17.05 18.59 -7.92
CA LEU A 21 -16.79 17.27 -7.34
C LEU A 21 -17.90 16.88 -6.35
N PRO A 22 -18.36 15.61 -6.36
CA PRO A 22 -19.22 15.07 -5.32
C PRO A 22 -18.62 15.27 -3.92
N ALA A 23 -19.45 15.38 -2.89
CA ALA A 23 -18.98 15.67 -1.52
C ALA A 23 -17.90 14.70 -1.01
N TYR A 24 -17.94 13.42 -1.42
CA TYR A 24 -16.91 12.43 -1.08
C TYR A 24 -15.57 12.66 -1.79
N ALA A 25 -15.60 13.27 -2.96
CA ALA A 25 -14.45 13.55 -3.83
C ALA A 25 -13.84 14.93 -3.61
N GLN A 26 -14.54 15.79 -2.85
CA GLN A 26 -14.03 17.11 -2.48
C GLN A 26 -12.86 16.99 -1.51
N HIS A 27 -11.99 17.99 -1.58
CA HIS A 27 -10.94 18.17 -0.58
C HIS A 27 -11.54 18.19 0.82
N LYS A 28 -10.96 17.39 1.73
CA LYS A 28 -11.22 17.49 3.18
C LYS A 28 -10.08 18.29 3.83
N PRO A 29 -10.01 19.64 3.69
CA PRO A 29 -8.89 20.45 4.16
C PRO A 29 -8.71 20.45 5.68
N ALA A 30 -9.74 20.03 6.43
CA ALA A 30 -9.68 19.87 7.89
C ALA A 30 -8.57 18.91 8.37
N CYS A 31 -8.06 18.06 7.47
CA CYS A 31 -7.01 17.08 7.73
C CYS A 31 -5.58 17.63 7.58
N LEU A 32 -5.41 18.86 7.09
CA LEU A 32 -4.12 19.52 6.93
C LEU A 32 -4.00 20.69 7.89
N GLY A 33 -2.76 21.07 8.21
CA GLY A 33 -2.51 22.28 8.99
C GLY A 33 -3.14 23.52 8.34
N LYS A 34 -3.57 24.48 9.16
CA LYS A 34 -4.24 25.73 8.71
C LYS A 34 -3.42 26.54 7.69
N ALA A 35 -2.12 26.27 7.56
CA ALA A 35 -1.19 26.93 6.65
C ALA A 35 -0.96 26.17 5.33
N ALA A 36 -1.70 25.09 5.07
CA ALA A 36 -1.53 24.30 3.86
C ALA A 36 -1.90 25.09 2.59
N ILE A 37 -1.01 25.06 1.61
CA ILE A 37 -1.22 25.67 0.29
C ILE A 37 -1.76 24.58 -0.62
N THR A 38 -2.86 24.86 -1.31
CA THR A 38 -3.41 23.98 -2.35
C THR A 38 -3.20 24.60 -3.72
N ARG A 39 -2.79 23.79 -4.70
CA ARG A 39 -2.67 24.16 -6.10
C ARG A 39 -3.34 23.10 -6.94
N THR A 40 -4.12 23.53 -7.93
CA THR A 40 -4.87 22.65 -8.80
C THR A 40 -4.69 23.11 -10.23
N ASP A 41 -4.37 22.18 -11.11
CA ASP A 41 -4.18 22.47 -12.52
C ASP A 41 -4.49 21.24 -13.37
N LEU A 42 -4.79 21.49 -14.64
CA LEU A 42 -4.75 20.42 -15.65
C LEU A 42 -3.29 20.00 -15.81
N SER A 43 -3.03 18.68 -15.83
CA SER A 43 -1.66 18.17 -15.97
C SER A 43 -0.93 18.70 -17.20
N GLY A 44 -1.67 19.13 -18.23
CA GLY A 44 -1.15 19.67 -19.47
C GLY A 44 -0.48 21.04 -19.29
N SER A 45 -1.02 21.86 -18.40
CA SER A 45 -0.42 23.14 -17.99
C SER A 45 0.93 22.91 -17.28
N LEU A 46 1.00 21.86 -16.47
CA LEU A 46 2.16 21.53 -15.63
C LEU A 46 3.27 20.83 -16.42
N PHE A 47 2.91 19.78 -17.14
CA PHE A 47 3.83 18.81 -17.74
C PHE A 47 3.85 18.87 -19.28
N GLY A 48 3.11 19.81 -19.87
CA GLY A 48 3.05 20.06 -21.30
C GLY A 48 1.83 19.44 -21.97
N ASN A 49 1.51 19.93 -23.17
CA ASN A 49 0.21 19.69 -23.82
C ASN A 49 -0.12 18.21 -24.12
N ALA A 50 0.83 17.28 -23.96
CA ALA A 50 0.61 15.84 -24.11
C ALA A 50 -0.13 15.20 -22.92
N TYR A 51 -0.34 15.92 -21.82
CA TYR A 51 -0.99 15.42 -20.61
C TYR A 51 -2.34 16.11 -20.39
N GLN A 52 -3.36 15.78 -21.18
CA GLN A 52 -4.70 16.42 -21.07
C GLN A 52 -5.72 15.56 -20.32
N ARG A 53 -5.37 14.32 -19.97
CA ARG A 53 -6.29 13.33 -19.42
C ARG A 53 -6.44 13.38 -17.91
N PHE A 54 -5.69 14.20 -17.17
CA PHE A 54 -5.90 14.26 -15.72
C PHE A 54 -5.68 15.63 -15.11
N TYR A 55 -6.46 15.90 -14.07
CA TYR A 55 -6.30 17.03 -13.18
C TYR A 55 -5.49 16.60 -11.97
N LEU A 56 -4.58 17.47 -11.54
CA LEU A 56 -3.76 17.27 -10.36
C LEU A 56 -4.02 18.41 -9.40
N SER A 57 -4.48 18.07 -8.20
CA SER A 57 -4.57 18.99 -7.08
C SER A 57 -3.63 18.52 -5.97
N LEU A 58 -2.68 19.36 -5.58
CA LEU A 58 -1.71 19.09 -4.54
C LEU A 58 -1.92 20.06 -3.38
N SER A 59 -2.04 19.53 -2.17
CA SER A 59 -2.07 20.32 -0.94
C SER A 59 -0.86 19.96 -0.08
N ILE A 60 -0.08 20.97 0.33
CA ILE A 60 1.13 20.78 1.14
C ILE A 60 1.16 21.82 2.27
N ASP A 61 1.38 21.37 3.50
CA ASP A 61 1.78 22.26 4.59
C ASP A 61 3.30 22.50 4.54
N LYS A 62 3.68 23.74 4.22
CA LYS A 62 5.10 24.15 4.08
C LYS A 62 5.89 23.95 5.38
N SER A 63 5.28 24.23 6.53
CA SER A 63 5.92 24.08 7.84
C SER A 63 6.15 22.59 8.15
N ALA A 64 5.16 21.75 7.84
CA ALA A 64 5.29 20.31 8.01
C ALA A 64 6.37 19.71 7.09
N LEU A 65 6.42 20.15 5.82
CA LEU A 65 7.44 19.72 4.87
C LEU A 65 8.86 20.07 5.35
N GLN A 66 9.06 21.29 5.87
CA GLN A 66 10.34 21.72 6.44
C GLN A 66 10.78 20.88 7.64
N GLN A 67 9.83 20.23 8.32
CA GLN A 67 10.07 19.37 9.48
C GLN A 67 10.09 17.87 9.11
N GLY A 68 10.09 17.53 7.82
CA GLY A 68 10.08 16.14 7.33
C GLY A 68 8.76 15.41 7.55
N ARG A 69 7.68 16.09 7.93
CA ARG A 69 6.35 15.51 8.18
C ARG A 69 5.58 15.37 6.86
N LEU A 70 5.98 14.38 6.06
CA LEU A 70 5.44 14.17 4.71
C LEU A 70 3.95 13.75 4.69
N ASN A 71 3.46 13.15 5.79
CA ASN A 71 2.04 12.82 5.99
C ASN A 71 1.11 14.05 6.03
N GLN A 72 1.66 15.26 5.98
CA GLN A 72 0.94 16.53 5.83
C GLN A 72 0.95 17.02 4.37
N SER A 73 1.05 16.09 3.43
CA SER A 73 0.86 16.31 2.00
C SER A 73 -0.25 15.40 1.47
N ARG A 74 -0.93 15.83 0.41
CA ARG A 74 -1.89 15.00 -0.31
C ARG A 74 -1.98 15.37 -1.78
N ALA A 75 -2.44 14.41 -2.57
CA ALA A 75 -2.85 14.60 -3.95
C ALA A 75 -4.31 14.22 -4.13
N LEU A 76 -5.07 15.03 -4.85
CA LEU A 76 -6.29 14.61 -5.52
C LEU A 76 -5.98 14.54 -7.01
N ILE A 77 -6.17 13.37 -7.61
CA ILE A 77 -6.00 13.16 -9.04
C ILE A 77 -7.33 12.71 -9.62
N VAL A 78 -7.79 13.43 -10.64
CA VAL A 78 -9.00 13.08 -11.40
C VAL A 78 -8.61 12.78 -12.83
N PHE A 79 -8.76 11.53 -13.24
CA PHE A 79 -8.50 11.09 -14.61
C PHE A 79 -9.77 11.16 -15.45
N ASN A 80 -9.71 11.82 -16.60
CA ASN A 80 -10.77 11.93 -17.58
C ASN A 80 -10.78 10.70 -18.49
N ASP A 81 -11.66 9.76 -18.16
CA ASP A 81 -12.01 8.55 -18.88
C ASP A 81 -13.41 8.64 -19.55
N GLU A 82 -13.92 9.84 -19.79
CA GLU A 82 -15.23 10.04 -20.43
C GLU A 82 -15.26 9.53 -21.88
N SER A 83 -14.15 9.71 -22.60
CA SER A 83 -13.98 9.15 -23.94
C SER A 83 -13.19 7.84 -23.87
N ALA A 84 -13.33 7.01 -24.91
CA ALA A 84 -12.46 5.87 -25.10
C ALA A 84 -10.98 6.27 -25.06
N LEU A 85 -10.16 5.40 -24.47
CA LEU A 85 -8.71 5.54 -24.40
C LEU A 85 -8.09 5.04 -25.70
N GLU A 86 -7.10 5.78 -26.20
CA GLU A 86 -6.35 5.43 -27.40
C GLU A 86 -4.88 5.13 -27.07
N GLU A 87 -4.10 4.59 -28.01
CA GLU A 87 -2.66 4.34 -27.79
C GLU A 87 -1.89 5.61 -27.43
N SER A 88 -2.33 6.77 -27.91
CA SER A 88 -1.77 8.08 -27.59
C SER A 88 -1.89 8.43 -26.08
N ASP A 89 -2.87 7.84 -25.38
CA ASP A 89 -3.11 8.04 -23.95
C ASP A 89 -2.19 7.19 -23.06
N LEU A 90 -1.48 6.20 -23.62
CA LEU A 90 -0.60 5.30 -22.85
C LEU A 90 0.42 6.06 -21.99
N LYS A 91 1.00 7.14 -22.54
CA LYS A 91 1.96 7.97 -21.79
C LYS A 91 1.32 8.71 -20.62
N GLN A 92 0.06 9.08 -20.74
CA GLN A 92 -0.70 9.78 -19.70
C GLN A 92 -1.15 8.81 -18.61
N TRP A 93 -1.56 7.61 -19.00
CA TRP A 93 -1.84 6.50 -18.09
C TRP A 93 -0.59 6.13 -17.26
N GLN A 94 0.57 5.99 -17.91
CA GLN A 94 1.83 5.74 -17.22
C GLN A 94 2.20 6.87 -16.25
N ALA A 95 1.92 8.13 -16.61
CA ALA A 95 2.14 9.26 -15.71
C ALA A 95 1.21 9.21 -14.49
N LEU A 96 -0.07 8.90 -14.69
CA LEU A 96 -1.03 8.69 -13.61
C LEU A 96 -0.53 7.63 -12.62
N LEU A 97 -0.15 6.44 -13.10
CA LEU A 97 0.35 5.36 -12.25
C LEU A 97 1.57 5.77 -11.42
N ARG A 98 2.49 6.54 -12.03
CA ARG A 98 3.65 7.07 -11.30
C ARG A 98 3.24 8.03 -10.19
N PHE A 99 2.27 8.90 -10.43
CA PHE A 99 1.76 9.79 -9.39
C PHE A 99 1.03 9.03 -8.28
N MET A 100 0.25 8.01 -8.64
CA MET A 100 -0.38 7.13 -7.65
C MET A 100 0.66 6.49 -6.75
N ASN A 101 1.72 5.89 -7.31
CA ASN A 101 2.78 5.29 -6.52
C ASN A 101 3.47 6.27 -5.53
N LEU A 102 3.57 7.54 -5.89
CA LEU A 102 4.14 8.57 -5.00
C LEU A 102 3.22 8.96 -3.84
N PHE A 103 1.91 8.97 -4.07
CA PHE A 103 0.92 9.52 -3.13
C PHE A 103 0.01 8.48 -2.48
N GLN A 104 0.06 7.21 -2.88
CA GLN A 104 -0.84 6.16 -2.39
C GLN A 104 -0.72 5.92 -0.89
N PHE A 105 0.45 6.18 -0.30
CA PHE A 105 0.69 6.05 1.13
C PHE A 105 0.39 7.33 1.92
N GLN A 106 0.00 8.41 1.24
CA GLN A 106 -0.41 9.63 1.92
C GLN A 106 -1.88 9.50 2.35
N PRO A 107 -2.18 9.60 3.65
CA PRO A 107 -3.51 9.24 4.18
C PRO A 107 -4.67 9.97 3.51
N TYR A 108 -4.44 11.22 3.12
CA TYR A 108 -5.48 12.11 2.61
C TYR A 108 -5.47 12.27 1.08
N SER A 109 -4.79 11.38 0.36
CA SER A 109 -4.78 11.39 -1.11
C SER A 109 -5.97 10.62 -1.69
N SER A 110 -6.41 11.01 -2.88
CA SER A 110 -7.52 10.36 -3.57
C SER A 110 -7.27 10.34 -5.08
N PHE A 111 -7.62 9.21 -5.70
CA PHE A 111 -7.47 8.97 -7.13
C PHE A 111 -8.82 8.54 -7.66
N LEU A 112 -9.35 9.31 -8.61
CA LEU A 112 -10.72 9.16 -9.10
C LEU A 112 -10.72 9.20 -10.63
N THR A 113 -11.76 8.64 -11.23
CA THR A 113 -12.06 8.86 -12.64
C THR A 113 -13.38 9.60 -12.81
N VAL A 114 -13.53 10.34 -13.92
CA VAL A 114 -14.75 11.11 -14.19
C VAL A 114 -15.95 10.18 -14.31
N LYS A 115 -15.81 9.06 -15.04
CA LYS A 115 -16.86 8.05 -15.17
C LYS A 115 -17.23 7.43 -13.84
N GLY A 116 -16.24 7.04 -13.02
CA GLY A 116 -16.49 6.47 -11.70
C GLY A 116 -17.24 7.42 -10.78
N MET A 117 -16.94 8.73 -10.85
CA MET A 117 -17.69 9.73 -10.10
C MET A 117 -19.13 9.88 -10.60
N ALA A 118 -19.34 9.90 -11.91
CA ALA A 118 -20.68 9.97 -12.52
C ALA A 118 -21.55 8.76 -12.16
N GLU A 119 -20.94 7.58 -12.08
CA GLU A 119 -21.57 6.31 -11.69
C GLU A 119 -21.64 6.10 -10.17
N GLN A 120 -21.13 7.05 -9.37
CA GLN A 120 -21.07 7.01 -7.90
C GLN A 120 -20.36 5.78 -7.31
N VAL A 121 -19.44 5.15 -8.04
CA VAL A 121 -18.74 3.92 -7.60
C VAL A 121 -17.92 4.11 -6.32
N TYR A 122 -17.60 5.36 -5.98
CA TYR A 122 -16.82 5.73 -4.80
C TYR A 122 -17.66 6.19 -3.60
N ALA A 123 -18.99 6.28 -3.73
CA ALA A 123 -19.85 6.88 -2.70
C ALA A 123 -19.81 6.10 -1.38
N ASP A 124 -19.65 4.78 -1.45
CA ASP A 124 -19.61 3.88 -0.30
C ASP A 124 -18.18 3.65 0.25
N LEU A 125 -17.16 4.27 -0.36
CA LEU A 125 -15.78 4.13 0.12
C LEU A 125 -15.62 4.86 1.46
N THR A 126 -15.48 4.08 2.52
CA THR A 126 -15.14 4.59 3.84
C THR A 126 -13.62 4.73 3.94
N VAL A 127 -13.12 5.97 3.84
CA VAL A 127 -11.70 6.24 4.04
C VAL A 127 -11.39 6.22 5.54
N SER A 128 -11.07 5.04 6.08
CA SER A 128 -10.56 4.92 7.45
C SER A 128 -9.08 5.29 7.48
N HIS A 129 -8.70 6.12 8.44
CA HIS A 129 -7.29 6.39 8.72
C HIS A 129 -7.00 5.63 10.00
N PRO A 130 -6.32 4.47 9.94
CA PRO A 130 -5.91 3.81 11.15
C PRO A 130 -5.09 4.83 11.97
N PRO A 131 -5.37 4.98 13.27
CA PRO A 131 -4.54 5.81 14.12
C PRO A 131 -3.08 5.35 14.00
N PRO A 132 -2.09 6.27 14.16
CA PRO A 132 -0.69 5.86 14.16
C PRO A 132 -0.52 4.74 15.18
N VAL A 133 -0.11 3.56 14.69
CA VAL A 133 0.04 2.34 15.49
C VAL A 133 1.03 2.66 16.61
N MET A 134 0.52 2.84 17.82
CA MET A 134 1.34 3.05 19.00
C MET A 134 1.95 1.71 19.39
N ALA A 135 3.27 1.59 19.25
CA ALA A 135 4.12 0.49 19.73
C ALA A 135 3.36 -0.82 19.98
N SER A 136 2.88 -1.40 18.89
CA SER A 136 2.23 -2.68 18.91
C SER A 136 3.29 -3.77 19.08
N SER A 137 2.94 -4.91 19.66
CA SER A 137 3.85 -6.05 19.70
C SER A 137 4.29 -6.39 18.26
N GLN A 138 5.44 -7.03 18.09
CA GLN A 138 5.88 -7.46 16.75
C GLN A 138 4.86 -8.42 16.09
N TRP A 139 4.08 -9.15 16.90
CA TRP A 139 2.93 -9.95 16.45
C TRP A 139 1.79 -9.09 15.89
N ASP A 140 1.49 -7.95 16.53
CA ASP A 140 0.45 -7.04 16.04
C ASP A 140 0.83 -6.39 14.70
N LEU A 141 2.13 -6.19 14.45
CA LEU A 141 2.60 -5.71 13.14
C LEU A 141 2.39 -6.78 12.06
N LEU A 142 2.76 -8.03 12.36
CA LEU A 142 2.48 -9.20 11.50
C LEU A 142 0.98 -9.32 11.21
N LEU A 143 0.12 -9.12 12.21
CA LEU A 143 -1.32 -9.22 12.06
C LEU A 143 -1.92 -8.05 11.25
N ALA A 144 -1.32 -6.86 11.33
CA ALA A 144 -1.79 -5.68 10.59
C ALA A 144 -1.65 -5.83 9.07
N ASP A 145 -0.67 -6.59 8.62
CA ASP A 145 -0.40 -6.84 7.20
C ASP A 145 -1.07 -8.13 6.67
N ALA A 146 -1.59 -8.98 7.56
CA ALA A 146 -2.16 -10.28 7.23
C ALA A 146 -3.57 -10.18 6.62
N ILE A 147 -3.87 -11.04 5.63
CA ILE A 147 -5.19 -11.12 5.00
C ILE A 147 -5.76 -12.54 5.03
N GLY A 148 -7.08 -12.66 5.17
CA GLY A 148 -7.78 -13.95 5.12
C GLY A 148 -7.23 -14.96 6.14
N ASP A 149 -6.81 -16.13 5.66
CA ASP A 149 -6.36 -17.27 6.48
C ASP A 149 -5.05 -16.98 7.24
N GLU A 150 -4.23 -16.05 6.76
CA GLU A 150 -3.01 -15.57 7.44
C GLU A 150 -3.32 -14.97 8.82
N SER A 151 -4.40 -14.20 8.90
CA SER A 151 -4.80 -13.55 10.15
C SER A 151 -5.17 -14.58 11.22
N ALA A 152 -5.84 -15.67 10.84
CA ALA A 152 -6.30 -16.70 11.76
C ALA A 152 -5.11 -17.45 12.40
N ILE A 153 -4.14 -17.83 11.58
CA ILE A 153 -2.95 -18.55 12.06
C ILE A 153 -2.03 -17.64 12.87
N ILE A 154 -1.77 -16.39 12.44
CA ILE A 154 -0.96 -15.42 13.19
C ILE A 154 -1.60 -15.13 14.55
N THR A 155 -2.91 -14.89 14.59
CA THR A 155 -3.63 -14.65 15.86
C THR A 155 -3.46 -15.83 16.81
N ARG A 156 -3.61 -17.06 16.31
CA ARG A 156 -3.45 -18.27 17.13
C ARG A 156 -2.03 -18.40 17.68
N LEU A 157 -1.02 -18.15 16.86
CA LEU A 157 0.40 -18.25 17.26
C LEU A 157 0.81 -17.12 18.22
N SER A 158 0.24 -15.91 18.08
CA SER A 158 0.53 -14.77 18.96
C SER A 158 0.17 -15.02 20.42
N GLY A 159 -0.79 -15.91 20.68
CA GLY A 159 -1.17 -16.35 22.03
C GLY A 159 -0.20 -17.37 22.65
N LEU A 160 0.79 -17.84 21.88
CA LEU A 160 1.78 -18.82 22.32
C LEU A 160 3.09 -18.10 22.67
N ALA A 161 3.84 -18.64 23.63
CA ALA A 161 5.14 -18.09 24.04
C ALA A 161 6.26 -18.43 23.03
N LEU A 162 6.03 -18.15 21.74
CA LEU A 162 6.94 -18.40 20.65
C LEU A 162 7.74 -17.14 20.29
N PRO A 163 8.98 -17.28 19.78
CA PRO A 163 9.68 -16.17 19.15
C PRO A 163 8.88 -15.63 17.95
N ILE A 164 9.15 -14.39 17.57
CA ILE A 164 8.53 -13.79 16.38
C ILE A 164 9.08 -14.48 15.11
N PRO A 165 8.21 -15.00 14.22
CA PRO A 165 8.64 -15.56 12.95
C PRO A 165 9.01 -14.46 11.95
N GLN A 166 9.74 -14.85 10.91
CA GLN A 166 9.84 -14.09 9.66
C GLN A 166 8.65 -14.43 8.76
N CYS A 167 8.04 -13.42 8.15
CA CYS A 167 6.93 -13.57 7.19
C CYS A 167 7.46 -13.60 5.76
N GLY A 168 6.95 -14.51 4.92
CA GLY A 168 7.35 -14.64 3.51
C GLY A 168 8.83 -15.02 3.37
N PHE A 169 9.24 -16.11 4.01
CA PHE A 169 10.63 -16.54 4.01
C PHE A 169 11.00 -17.31 2.74
N GLU A 170 12.05 -16.84 2.06
CA GLU A 170 12.58 -17.44 0.84
C GLU A 170 13.79 -18.33 1.16
N LEU A 171 13.71 -19.61 0.83
CA LEU A 171 14.85 -20.53 0.89
C LEU A 171 15.68 -20.39 -0.39
N ASN A 172 16.95 -20.04 -0.23
CA ASN A 172 17.88 -19.85 -1.35
C ASN A 172 18.82 -21.05 -1.51
N ASN A 173 19.16 -21.39 -2.75
CA ASN A 173 20.23 -22.34 -3.06
C ASN A 173 21.63 -21.69 -2.98
N GLU A 174 22.68 -22.48 -3.23
CA GLU A 174 24.08 -22.00 -3.20
C GLU A 174 24.39 -20.89 -4.23
N LEU A 175 23.59 -20.79 -5.29
CA LEU A 175 23.70 -19.76 -6.32
C LEU A 175 22.90 -18.49 -5.99
N GLY A 176 22.17 -18.48 -4.87
CA GLY A 176 21.31 -17.38 -4.46
C GLY A 176 19.96 -17.33 -5.18
N GLU A 177 19.53 -18.44 -5.79
CA GLU A 177 18.19 -18.56 -6.38
C GLU A 177 17.19 -19.02 -5.33
N ILE A 178 16.00 -18.43 -5.33
CA ILE A 178 14.88 -18.84 -4.50
C ILE A 178 14.37 -20.19 -5.02
N VAL A 179 14.37 -21.21 -4.16
CA VAL A 179 13.96 -22.58 -4.51
C VAL A 179 12.72 -23.06 -3.76
N ALA A 180 12.27 -22.31 -2.75
CA ALA A 180 11.02 -22.54 -2.03
C ALA A 180 10.68 -21.32 -1.17
N GLU A 181 9.40 -21.14 -0.86
CA GLU A 181 8.90 -20.06 -0.01
C GLU A 181 8.04 -20.61 1.13
N ALA A 182 8.11 -19.96 2.29
CA ALA A 182 7.31 -20.31 3.45
C ALA A 182 6.58 -19.08 3.98
N PHE A 183 5.33 -19.27 4.41
CA PHE A 183 4.52 -18.19 4.96
C PHE A 183 5.14 -17.65 6.25
N LEU A 184 5.48 -18.51 7.22
CA LEU A 184 6.20 -18.15 8.44
C LEU A 184 7.42 -19.04 8.64
N ALA A 185 8.53 -18.46 9.08
CA ALA A 185 9.74 -19.19 9.39
C ALA A 185 10.41 -18.76 10.69
N TRP A 186 11.05 -19.72 11.35
CA TRP A 186 12.04 -19.50 12.40
C TRP A 186 13.38 -20.05 11.93
N PRO A 187 14.20 -19.23 11.24
CA PRO A 187 15.41 -19.73 10.58
C PRO A 187 16.42 -20.38 11.52
N ASP A 188 16.62 -19.81 12.71
CA ASP A 188 17.55 -20.34 13.71
C ASP A 188 17.13 -21.72 14.23
N LEU A 189 15.83 -22.03 14.20
CA LEU A 189 15.26 -23.32 14.64
C LEU A 189 14.98 -24.27 13.47
N LYS A 190 15.17 -23.80 12.23
CA LYS A 190 14.75 -24.48 11.01
C LYS A 190 13.30 -24.99 11.05
N ILE A 191 12.38 -24.13 11.44
CA ILE A 191 10.93 -24.42 11.43
C ILE A 191 10.26 -23.54 10.39
N VAL A 192 9.38 -24.11 9.58
CA VAL A 192 8.52 -23.36 8.65
C VAL A 192 7.06 -23.78 8.75
N ILE A 193 6.19 -22.82 8.46
CA ILE A 193 4.78 -23.03 8.19
C ILE A 193 4.51 -22.66 6.73
N ILE A 194 3.87 -23.57 6.02
CA ILE A 194 3.51 -23.44 4.61
C ILE A 194 1.99 -23.56 4.48
N PHE A 195 1.37 -22.80 3.58
CA PHE A 195 -0.05 -22.99 3.28
C PHE A 195 -0.25 -24.23 2.40
N ASP A 196 -1.39 -24.93 2.54
CA ASP A 196 -1.70 -26.13 1.76
C ASP A 196 -1.61 -25.88 0.25
N GLU A 197 -1.94 -24.67 -0.21
CA GLU A 197 -1.83 -24.27 -1.61
C GLU A 197 -0.39 -24.18 -2.15
N PHE A 198 0.60 -24.13 -1.25
CA PHE A 198 2.04 -24.13 -1.55
C PHE A 198 2.73 -25.40 -1.02
N GLU A 199 1.99 -26.50 -0.80
CA GLU A 199 2.53 -27.75 -0.25
C GLU A 199 3.74 -28.29 -1.05
N ASP A 200 3.81 -28.01 -2.37
CA ASP A 200 4.91 -28.43 -3.25
C ASP A 200 6.31 -28.01 -2.72
N ASP A 201 6.39 -26.91 -1.98
CA ASP A 201 7.64 -26.39 -1.40
C ASP A 201 8.10 -27.19 -0.16
N SER A 202 7.20 -27.98 0.44
CA SER A 202 7.48 -28.78 1.65
C SER A 202 8.63 -29.76 1.44
N ALA A 203 8.72 -30.37 0.26
CA ALA A 203 9.76 -31.33 -0.06
C ALA A 203 11.15 -30.66 -0.08
N THR A 204 11.25 -29.46 -0.63
CA THR A 204 12.49 -28.67 -0.72
C THR A 204 12.96 -28.26 0.67
N PHE A 205 12.06 -27.75 1.52
CA PHE A 205 12.39 -27.43 2.92
C PHE A 205 12.82 -28.66 3.72
N THR A 206 12.09 -29.78 3.59
CA THR A 206 12.43 -31.03 4.29
C THR A 206 13.81 -31.54 3.89
N GLN A 207 14.14 -31.51 2.59
CA GLN A 207 15.48 -31.89 2.10
C GLN A 207 16.59 -30.97 2.60
N ALA A 208 16.29 -29.68 2.80
CA ALA A 208 17.19 -28.71 3.42
C ALA A 208 17.27 -28.83 4.97
N GLY A 209 16.59 -29.84 5.54
CA GLY A 209 16.62 -30.18 6.95
C GLY A 209 15.75 -29.29 7.83
N TRP A 210 14.65 -28.75 7.27
CA TRP A 210 13.66 -27.98 8.02
C TRP A 210 12.51 -28.85 8.50
N ASN A 211 11.94 -28.48 9.64
CA ASN A 211 10.67 -29.00 10.12
C ASN A 211 9.53 -28.24 9.45
N VAL A 212 8.72 -28.94 8.65
CA VAL A 212 7.66 -28.34 7.85
C VAL A 212 6.30 -28.64 8.46
N PHE A 213 5.49 -27.59 8.62
CA PHE A 213 4.11 -27.70 9.09
C PHE A 213 3.16 -27.05 8.08
N LEU A 214 2.12 -27.78 7.66
CA LEU A 214 1.05 -27.21 6.86
C LEU A 214 0.00 -26.55 7.76
N ASN A 215 -0.57 -25.42 7.33
CA ASN A 215 -1.65 -24.72 8.03
C ASN A 215 -2.83 -25.66 8.39
N SER A 216 -3.32 -26.52 7.48
CA SER A 216 -4.41 -27.47 7.80
C SER A 216 -4.01 -28.52 8.85
N GLY A 217 -2.73 -28.88 8.89
CA GLY A 217 -2.18 -29.78 9.92
C GLY A 217 -2.20 -29.12 11.29
N LEU A 218 -1.83 -27.84 11.35
CA LEU A 218 -1.81 -27.05 12.58
C LEU A 218 -3.22 -26.80 13.14
N GLU A 219 -4.25 -26.70 12.30
CA GLU A 219 -5.65 -26.66 12.75
C GLU A 219 -5.97 -27.85 13.67
N LYS A 220 -5.51 -29.04 13.29
CA LYS A 220 -5.79 -30.29 13.99
C LYS A 220 -4.89 -30.53 15.19
N ASP A 221 -3.59 -30.21 15.06
CA ASP A 221 -2.59 -30.46 16.09
C ASP A 221 -1.49 -29.40 16.13
N ILE A 222 -1.75 -28.33 16.88
CA ILE A 222 -0.76 -27.29 17.17
C ILE A 222 0.36 -27.77 18.12
N GLN A 223 0.15 -28.86 18.86
CA GLN A 223 1.13 -29.35 19.81
C GLN A 223 2.37 -29.90 19.11
N SER A 224 2.19 -30.49 17.93
CA SER A 224 3.29 -30.91 17.05
C SER A 224 4.27 -29.77 16.75
N LEU A 225 3.76 -28.56 16.45
CA LEU A 225 4.54 -27.36 16.26
C LEU A 225 5.25 -26.95 17.55
N LEU A 226 4.52 -26.86 18.66
CA LEU A 226 5.09 -26.46 19.96
C LEU A 226 6.25 -27.36 20.39
N ASN A 227 6.15 -28.66 20.13
CA ASN A 227 7.20 -29.63 20.44
C ASN A 227 8.48 -29.38 19.63
N ALA A 228 8.40 -28.75 18.46
CA ALA A 228 9.58 -28.40 17.66
C ALA A 228 10.38 -27.21 18.24
N PHE A 229 9.78 -26.44 19.16
CA PHE A 229 10.43 -25.33 19.87
C PHE A 229 11.03 -25.72 21.24
N ALA A 230 10.78 -26.95 21.69
CA ALA A 230 11.25 -27.48 22.97
C ALA A 230 12.62 -28.16 22.84
#